data_AF-A0A8T6DMW8-F1
#
_entry.id   AF-A0A8T6DMW8-F1
#
_cell.length_a   1.000
_cell.length_b   1.000
_cell.length_c   1.000
_cell.angle_alpha   90.00
_cell.angle_beta   90.00
_cell.angle_gamma   90.00
#
_symmetry.space_group_name_H-M   'P 1'
#
loop_
_entity.id
_entity.type
_entity.pdbx_description
1 polymer ?
#
loop_
_entity_poly.entity_id
_entity_poly.type
_entity_poly.pdbx_seq_one_letter_code
_entity_poly.pdbx_strand_id
1 'polypeptide(L)'
;MKSAYIVTGTLKGDRTLVLDEPIGLYDYKVRVIVEPVEALPRRPLKEVMEEIWREQDERGYVRMTKEEIDEHLRDLRGCESE
;
A
#
# COMPACT_ATOMS: atom_id res chain seq x y z
N MET A 1 18.95 5.99 22.73
CA MET A 1 17.80 5.11 22.41
C MET A 1 18.16 4.31 21.17
N LYS A 2 18.04 2.97 21.18
CA LYS A 2 18.17 2.15 19.96
C LYS A 2 16.83 2.19 19.24
N SER A 3 16.69 3.04 18.22
CA SER A 3 15.56 3.01 17.30
C SER A 3 15.73 1.83 16.35
N ALA A 4 14.91 0.80 16.52
CA ALA A 4 14.83 -0.29 15.54
C ALA A 4 13.99 0.21 14.35
N TYR A 5 14.56 0.19 13.15
CA TYR A 5 13.84 0.47 11.92
C TYR A 5 13.21 -0.85 11.45
N ILE A 6 11.88 -0.94 11.49
CA ILE A 6 11.14 -2.12 11.08
C ILE A 6 10.79 -1.95 9.60
N VAL A 7 11.25 -2.89 8.78
CA VAL A 7 11.03 -2.88 7.33
C VAL A 7 10.43 -4.20 6.93
N THR A 8 9.45 -4.15 6.04
CA THR A 8 8.89 -5.35 5.42
C THR A 8 9.70 -5.75 4.20
N GLY A 9 9.78 -7.05 3.99
CA GLY A 9 10.43 -7.60 2.82
C GLY A 9 9.90 -8.98 2.53
N THR A 10 10.07 -9.39 1.28
CA THR A 10 9.69 -10.71 0.81
C THR A 10 10.92 -11.60 0.75
N LEU A 11 10.85 -12.75 1.41
CA LEU A 11 11.84 -13.81 1.23
C LEU A 11 11.53 -14.57 -0.06
N LYS A 12 12.41 -14.44 -1.07
CA LYS A 12 12.30 -15.18 -2.33
C LYS A 12 12.75 -16.63 -2.15
N GLY A 13 12.34 -17.50 -3.08
CA GLY A 13 12.60 -18.96 -3.03
C GLY A 13 14.08 -19.36 -3.07
N ASP A 14 14.96 -18.42 -3.41
CA ASP A 14 16.42 -18.54 -3.35
C ASP A 14 17.00 -18.15 -1.98
N ARG A 15 16.15 -17.88 -0.97
CA ARG A 15 16.49 -17.38 0.37
C ARG A 15 17.06 -15.96 0.37
N THR A 16 16.79 -15.19 -0.67
CA THR A 16 17.14 -13.77 -0.73
C THR A 16 16.01 -12.94 -0.11
N LEU A 17 16.33 -12.16 0.92
CA LEU A 17 15.41 -11.15 1.47
C LEU A 17 15.44 -9.92 0.55
N VAL A 18 14.31 -9.61 -0.07
CA VAL A 18 14.12 -8.39 -0.84
C VAL A 18 13.26 -7.45 -0.02
N LEU A 19 13.80 -6.27 0.28
CA LEU A 19 13.08 -5.25 1.03
C LEU A 19 12.10 -4.55 0.10
N ASP A 20 10.91 -4.23 0.61
CA ASP A 20 9.90 -3.52 -0.17
C ASP A 20 10.29 -2.03 -0.34
N GLU A 21 11.08 -1.51 0.60
CA GLU A 21 11.59 -0.14 0.61
C GLU A 21 13.10 -0.08 0.91
N PRO A 22 13.82 0.94 0.39
CA PRO A 22 15.24 1.13 0.70
C PRO A 22 15.41 1.55 2.15
N ILE A 23 16.37 0.93 2.84
CA ILE A 23 16.75 1.35 4.18
C ILE A 23 17.64 2.60 4.06
N GLY A 24 17.21 3.72 4.65
CA GLY A 24 17.96 4.98 4.69
C GLY A 24 19.17 4.96 5.62
N LEU A 25 19.99 3.90 5.57
CA LEU A 25 21.24 3.78 6.32
C LEU A 25 22.41 3.82 5.34
N TYR A 26 23.47 4.54 5.71
CA TYR A 26 24.76 4.47 5.02
C TYR A 26 25.43 3.10 5.25
N ASP A 27 26.56 2.84 4.59
CA ASP A 27 27.33 1.59 4.69
C ASP A 27 27.74 1.29 6.15
N TYR A 28 26.88 0.53 6.84
CA TYR A 28 27.03 0.15 8.24
C TYR A 28 26.71 -1.33 8.44
N LYS A 29 27.31 -1.94 9.47
CA LYS A 29 26.94 -3.30 9.91
C LYS A 29 25.56 -3.25 10.56
N VAL A 30 24.59 -3.91 9.94
CA VAL A 30 23.21 -4.03 10.43
C VAL A 30 22.96 -5.40 11.05
N ARG A 31 22.05 -5.45 12.03
CA ARG A 31 21.51 -6.69 12.59
C ARG A 31 20.07 -6.82 12.14
N VAL A 32 19.77 -7.86 11.35
CA VAL A 32 18.43 -8.13 10.84
C VAL A 32 17.78 -9.22 11.72
N ILE A 33 16.52 -9.00 12.08
CA ILE A 33 15.67 -10.01 12.72
C ILE A 33 14.60 -10.36 11.70
N VAL A 34 14.51 -11.63 11.29
CA VAL A 34 13.52 -12.10 10.33
C VAL A 34 12.45 -12.86 11.09
N GLU A 35 11.24 -12.32 11.09
CA GLU A 35 10.07 -12.97 11.68
C GLU A 35 9.11 -13.36 10.55
N PRO A 36 8.67 -14.62 10.48
CA PRO A 36 7.65 -15.00 9.52
C PRO A 36 6.33 -14.29 9.90
N VAL A 37 5.86 -13.41 9.02
CA VAL A 37 4.55 -12.78 9.17
C VAL A 37 3.55 -13.66 8.43
N GLU A 38 2.48 -14.08 9.10
CA GLU A 38 1.36 -14.72 8.42
C GLU A 38 0.78 -13.75 7.39
N ALA A 39 0.86 -14.13 6.11
CA ALA A 39 0.21 -13.37 5.07
C ALA A 39 -1.29 -13.37 5.36
N LEU A 40 -1.88 -12.18 5.53
CA LEU A 40 -3.34 -12.08 5.59
C LEU A 40 -3.91 -12.76 4.34
N PRO A 41 -4.95 -13.59 4.49
CA PRO A 41 -5.58 -14.24 3.35
C PRO A 41 -5.97 -13.17 2.34
N ARG A 42 -5.56 -13.35 1.08
CA ARG A 42 -5.95 -12.43 0.00
C ARG A 42 -7.46 -12.49 -0.12
N ARG A 43 -8.13 -11.41 0.30
CA ARG A 43 -9.58 -11.28 0.15
C ARG A 43 -9.91 -10.97 -1.32
N PRO A 44 -11.03 -11.49 -1.85
CA PRO A 44 -11.52 -11.08 -3.16
C PRO A 44 -11.69 -9.56 -3.20
N LEU A 45 -11.22 -8.93 -4.28
CA LEU A 45 -11.31 -7.47 -4.46
C LEU A 45 -12.73 -6.96 -4.18
N LYS A 46 -13.75 -7.69 -4.65
CA LYS A 46 -15.16 -7.35 -4.44
C LYS A 46 -15.53 -7.22 -2.96
N GLU A 47 -15.09 -8.16 -2.11
CA GLU A 47 -15.39 -8.13 -0.67
C GLU A 47 -14.71 -6.96 0.04
N VAL A 48 -13.49 -6.61 -0.38
CA VAL A 48 -12.77 -5.45 0.16
C VAL A 48 -13.48 -4.15 -0.25
N MET A 49 -13.89 -4.05 -1.52
CA MET A 49 -14.59 -2.86 -2.02
C MET A 49 -15.96 -2.69 -1.36
N GLU A 50 -16.71 -3.77 -1.14
CA GLU A 50 -17.99 -3.74 -0.42
C GLU A 50 -17.83 -3.25 1.03
N GLU A 51 -16.76 -3.67 1.72
CA GLU A 51 -16.46 -3.20 3.06
C GLU A 51 -16.10 -1.71 3.08
N ILE A 52 -15.22 -1.26 2.18
CA ILE A 52 -14.89 0.16 2.06
C ILE A 52 -16.16 0.97 1.79
N TRP A 53 -17.04 0.49 0.92
CA TRP A 53 -18.30 1.17 0.59
C TRP A 53 -19.23 1.29 1.78
N ARG A 54 -19.35 0.23 2.58
CA ARG A 54 -20.11 0.26 3.83
C ARG A 54 -19.53 1.27 4.82
N GLU A 55 -18.21 1.28 5.01
CA GLU A 55 -17.55 2.24 5.92
C GLU A 55 -17.73 3.69 5.46
N GLN A 56 -17.71 3.94 4.15
CA GLN A 56 -17.93 5.27 3.59
C GLN A 56 -19.37 5.73 3.79
N ASP A 57 -20.35 4.83 3.59
CA ASP A 57 -21.77 5.13 3.83
C ASP A 57 -22.02 5.41 5.32
N GLU A 58 -21.42 4.65 6.23
CA GLU A 58 -21.50 4.88 7.69
C GLU A 58 -20.92 6.24 8.10
N ARG A 59 -19.88 6.72 7.41
CA ARG A 59 -19.28 8.03 7.62
C ARG A 59 -20.05 9.17 6.93
N GLY A 60 -21.13 8.86 6.22
CA GLY A 60 -21.94 9.82 5.47
C GLY A 60 -21.24 10.37 4.24
N TYR A 61 -20.26 9.66 3.69
CA TYR A 61 -19.53 10.08 2.51
C TYR A 61 -20.41 10.00 1.26
N VAL A 62 -20.59 11.13 0.58
CA VAL A 62 -21.30 11.18 -0.70
C VAL A 62 -20.32 10.84 -1.82
N ARG A 63 -20.57 9.72 -2.49
CA ARG A 63 -19.73 9.27 -3.61
C ARG A 63 -19.96 10.16 -4.83
N MET A 64 -18.89 10.48 -5.53
CA MET A 64 -18.98 11.09 -6.86
C MET A 64 -19.68 10.12 -7.81
N THR A 65 -20.53 10.67 -8.66
CA THR A 65 -21.15 9.96 -9.77
C THR A 65 -20.10 9.56 -10.80
N LYS A 66 -20.45 8.62 -11.67
CA LYS A 66 -19.53 8.16 -12.71
C LYS A 66 -19.13 9.31 -13.64
N GLU A 67 -20.10 10.17 -13.95
CA GLU A 67 -19.92 11.33 -14.82
C GLU A 67 -18.95 12.35 -14.19
N GLU A 68 -19.08 12.61 -12.89
CA GLU A 68 -18.14 13.48 -12.14
C GLU A 68 -16.74 12.88 -12.05
N ILE A 69 -16.63 11.55 -11.91
CA ILE A 69 -15.33 10.84 -11.93
C ILE A 69 -14.68 10.95 -13.31
N ASP A 70 -15.44 10.74 -14.37
CA ASP A 70 -14.93 10.79 -15.75
C ASP A 70 -14.49 12.21 -16.13
N GLU A 71 -15.19 13.26 -15.66
CA GLU A 71 -14.80 14.66 -15.80
C GLU A 71 -13.51 14.95 -15.01
N HIS A 72 -13.46 14.56 -13.74
CA HIS A 72 -12.27 14.73 -12.90
C HIS A 72 -11.02 14.04 -13.46
N LEU A 73 -11.18 12.82 -14.01
CA LEU A 73 -10.09 12.09 -14.65
C LEU A 73 -9.64 12.73 -15.96
N ARG A 74 -10.56 13.37 -16.70
CA ARG A 74 -10.22 14.12 -17.92
C ARG A 74 -9.41 15.36 -17.57
N ASP A 75 -9.80 16.09 -16.54
CA ASP A 75 -9.07 17.27 -16.06
C ASP A 75 -7.66 16.92 -15.59
N LEU A 76 -7.50 15.84 -14.81
CA LEU A 76 -6.19 15.36 -14.35
C LEU A 76 -5.26 14.98 -15.50
N ARG A 77 -5.78 14.33 -16.55
CA ARG A 77 -4.99 13.96 -17.75
C ARG A 77 -4.73 15.14 -18.67
N GLY A 78 -5.58 16.17 -18.64
CA GLY A 78 -5.39 17.41 -19.39
C GLY A 78 -4.27 18.29 -18.82
N CYS A 79 -4.03 18.23 -17.50
CA CYS A 79 -2.95 18.98 -16.83
C CYS A 79 -1.54 18.39 -17.05
N GLU A 80 -1.38 17.19 -17.62
CA GLU A 80 -0.05 16.63 -17.98
C GLU A 80 0.50 17.17 -19.31
N SER A 81 -0.16 18.17 -19.92
CA SER A 81 0.18 18.71 -21.25
C SER A 81 0.32 20.23 -21.27
N GLU A 82 1.04 20.83 -20.32
CA GLU A 82 1.60 22.20 -20.46
C GLU A 82 3.03 22.27 -19.90
#